data_AF-A0A1I4ZFR6-F1
#
_entry.id   AF-A0A1I4ZFR6-F1
#
_cell.length_a   1.000
_cell.length_b   1.000
_cell.length_c   1.000
_cell.angle_alpha   90.00
_cell.angle_beta   90.00
_cell.angle_gamma   90.00
#
_symmetry.space_group_name_H-M   'P 1'
#
loop_
_entity.id
_entity.type
_entity.pdbx_description
1 polymer ?
#
loop_
_entity_poly.entity_id
_entity_poly.type
_entity_poly.pdbx_seq_one_letter_code
_entity_poly.pdbx_strand_id
1 'polypeptide(L)'
;MNKTIEQLKGLLAEFFKYYKYKDAVNKIKDLKTSGKLSDEVWDKIKNLINDRDLPKGQALNLVAFDANLPLDEDTEDEAYKWLDLFISNIESNEIIEY
;
A
#
# COMPACT_ATOMS: atom_id res chain seq x y z
N MET A 1 2.22 12.71 10.35
CA MET A 1 2.48 11.27 10.54
C MET A 1 1.17 10.47 10.61
N ASN A 2 0.34 10.63 11.65
CA ASN A 2 -0.91 9.85 11.79
C ASN A 2 -1.85 9.96 10.58
N LYS A 3 -2.04 11.16 10.01
CA LYS A 3 -2.92 11.33 8.83
C LYS A 3 -2.47 10.50 7.61
N THR A 4 -1.17 10.42 7.33
CA THR A 4 -0.63 9.67 6.20
C THR A 4 -0.79 8.16 6.41
N ILE A 5 -0.60 7.68 7.65
CA ILE A 5 -0.84 6.28 8.03
C ILE A 5 -2.32 5.93 7.84
N GLU A 6 -3.25 6.79 8.29
CA GLU A 6 -4.69 6.57 8.09
C GLU A 6 -5.08 6.56 6.60
N GLN A 7 -4.44 7.40 5.78
CA GLN A 7 -4.66 7.40 4.33
C GLN A 7 -4.15 6.11 3.67
N LEU A 8 -2.96 5.64 4.06
CA LEU A 8 -2.43 4.35 3.61
C LEU A 8 -3.35 3.20 4.04
N LYS A 9 -3.75 3.16 5.31
CA LYS A 9 -4.71 2.18 5.84
C LYS A 9 -6.01 2.17 5.06
N GLY A 10 -6.58 3.34 4.77
CA GLY A 10 -7.79 3.49 3.98
C GLY A 10 -7.64 2.89 2.59
N LEU A 11 -6.57 3.22 1.86
CA LEU A 11 -6.29 2.66 0.54
C LEU A 11 -6.15 1.12 0.59
N LEU A 12 -5.40 0.61 1.56
CA LEU A 12 -5.16 -0.82 1.69
C LEU A 12 -6.46 -1.57 2.05
N ALA A 13 -7.20 -1.11 3.05
CA ALA A 13 -8.42 -1.75 3.50
C ALA A 13 -9.57 -1.65 2.47
N GLU A 14 -9.65 -0.56 1.70
CA GLU A 14 -10.70 -0.36 0.69
C GLU A 14 -10.46 -1.24 -0.55
N PHE A 15 -9.22 -1.32 -1.04
CA PHE A 15 -8.92 -1.97 -2.32
C PHE A 15 -8.38 -3.38 -2.18
N PHE A 16 -7.55 -3.69 -1.19
CA PHE A 16 -6.89 -5.00 -1.13
C PHE A 16 -7.67 -6.05 -0.35
N LYS A 17 -8.62 -5.63 0.50
CA LYS A 17 -9.49 -6.54 1.25
C LYS A 17 -10.53 -7.26 0.37
N TYR A 18 -10.96 -6.62 -0.72
CA TYR A 18 -12.11 -7.08 -1.51
C TYR A 18 -11.77 -7.41 -2.97
N TYR A 19 -10.66 -6.89 -3.49
CA TYR A 19 -10.26 -7.09 -4.87
C TYR A 19 -9.01 -7.96 -4.95
N LYS A 20 -8.83 -8.65 -6.08
CA LYS A 20 -7.56 -9.30 -6.41
C LYS A 20 -6.48 -8.23 -6.53
N TYR A 21 -5.23 -8.58 -6.22
CA TYR A 21 -4.11 -7.64 -6.19
C TYR A 21 -4.03 -6.75 -7.43
N LYS A 22 -4.07 -7.35 -8.63
CA LYS A 22 -4.01 -6.62 -9.90
C LYS A 22 -5.16 -5.62 -10.08
N ASP A 23 -6.37 -6.00 -9.67
CA ASP A 23 -7.55 -5.14 -9.74
C ASP A 23 -7.44 -3.98 -8.74
N ALA A 24 -6.97 -4.25 -7.52
CA ALA A 24 -6.72 -3.25 -6.49
C ALA A 24 -5.69 -2.19 -6.95
N VAL A 25 -4.58 -2.64 -7.53
CA VAL A 25 -3.54 -1.76 -8.10
C VAL A 25 -4.13 -0.88 -9.21
N ASN A 26 -4.89 -1.46 -10.15
CA ASN A 26 -5.53 -0.69 -11.22
C ASN A 26 -6.50 0.36 -10.67
N LYS A 27 -7.30 0.03 -9.65
CA LYS A 27 -8.22 1.00 -9.02
C LYS A 27 -7.48 2.18 -8.41
N ILE A 28 -6.34 1.95 -7.77
CA ILE A 28 -5.55 3.04 -7.19
C ILE A 28 -4.90 3.88 -8.30
N LYS A 29 -4.44 3.27 -9.40
CA LYS A 29 -3.98 4.02 -10.58
C LYS A 29 -5.08 4.89 -11.19
N ASP A 30 -6.31 4.39 -11.24
CA ASP A 30 -7.48 5.16 -11.69
C ASP A 30 -7.76 6.34 -10.73
N LEU A 31 -7.62 6.16 -9.41
CA LEU A 31 -7.75 7.24 -8.44
C LEU A 31 -6.71 8.34 -8.65
N LYS A 32 -5.45 7.98 -8.95
CA LYS A 32 -4.40 8.94 -9.29
C LYS A 32 -4.73 9.69 -10.57
N THR A 33 -5.07 8.96 -11.64
CA THR A 33 -5.38 9.53 -12.95
C THR A 33 -6.61 10.44 -12.92
N SER A 34 -7.60 10.11 -12.09
CA SER A 34 -8.81 10.94 -11.90
C SER A 34 -8.63 12.10 -10.92
N GLY A 35 -7.44 12.24 -10.30
CA GLY A 35 -7.14 13.29 -9.31
C GLY A 35 -7.81 13.10 -7.94
N LYS A 36 -8.47 11.97 -7.71
CA LYS A 36 -9.09 11.63 -6.41
C LYS A 36 -8.06 11.26 -5.35
N LEU A 37 -6.93 10.71 -5.78
CA LEU A 37 -5.72 10.57 -4.97
C LEU A 37 -4.71 11.61 -5.49
N SER A 38 -4.47 12.66 -4.71
CA SER A 38 -3.51 13.70 -5.13
C SER A 38 -2.08 13.20 -5.07
N ASP A 39 -1.23 13.70 -5.97
CA ASP A 39 0.19 13.37 -5.99
C ASP A 39 0.89 13.70 -4.68
N GLU A 40 0.51 14.81 -4.02
CA GLU A 40 1.05 15.17 -2.70
C GLU A 40 0.74 14.12 -1.62
N VAL A 41 -0.48 13.55 -1.63
CA VAL A 41 -0.84 12.50 -0.68
C VAL A 41 -0.09 11.21 -1.01
N TRP A 42 0.01 10.87 -2.30
CA TRP A 42 0.75 9.71 -2.75
C TRP A 42 2.24 9.78 -2.38
N ASP A 43 2.90 10.92 -2.63
CA ASP A 43 4.31 11.10 -2.32
C ASP A 43 4.58 11.03 -0.80
N LYS A 44 3.66 11.53 0.02
CA LYS A 44 3.75 11.36 1.48
C LYS A 44 3.66 9.89 1.89
N ILE A 45 2.78 9.11 1.27
CA ILE A 45 2.66 7.66 1.53
C ILE A 45 3.93 6.93 1.08
N LYS A 46 4.44 7.27 -0.10
CA LYS A 46 5.66 6.69 -0.66
C LYS A 46 6.86 6.93 0.25
N ASN A 47 7.07 8.17 0.69
CA ASN A 47 8.17 8.50 1.60
C ASN A 47 8.03 7.77 2.94
N LEU A 48 6.82 7.74 3.51
CA LEU A 48 6.55 7.00 4.75
C LEU A 48 6.99 5.52 4.68
N ILE A 49 6.73 4.85 3.56
CA ILE A 49 7.10 3.45 3.35
C ILE A 49 8.61 3.32 3.06
N ASN A 50 9.13 4.11 2.12
CA ASN A 50 10.53 4.03 1.68
C ASN A 50 11.51 4.36 2.80
N ASP A 51 11.19 5.35 3.63
CA ASP A 51 12.01 5.79 4.76
C ASP A 51 11.88 4.86 5.97
N ARG A 52 11.01 3.83 5.89
CA ARG A 52 10.69 2.88 6.98
C ARG A 52 10.19 3.60 8.25
N ASP A 53 9.43 4.67 8.04
CA ASP A 53 8.95 5.58 9.08
C ASP A 53 7.62 5.12 9.74
N LEU A 54 7.13 3.92 9.41
CA LEU A 54 6.00 3.34 10.11
C LEU A 54 6.41 2.95 11.54
N PRO A 55 5.56 3.18 12.55
CA PRO A 55 5.80 2.68 13.90
C PRO A 55 6.03 1.16 13.91
N LYS A 56 6.85 0.67 14.85
CA LYS A 56 7.11 -0.77 14.98
C LYS A 56 5.82 -1.59 15.08
N GLY A 57 5.73 -2.62 14.25
CA GLY A 57 4.58 -3.52 14.07
C GLY A 57 3.52 -3.00 13.09
N GLN A 58 3.60 -1.72 12.68
CA GLN A 58 2.53 -1.11 11.90
C GLN A 58 2.51 -1.59 10.43
N ALA A 59 3.67 -1.88 9.84
CA ALA A 59 3.73 -2.44 8.49
C ALA A 59 2.99 -3.78 8.41
N LEU A 60 3.29 -4.70 9.33
CA LEU A 60 2.60 -5.98 9.44
C LEU A 60 1.09 -5.78 9.69
N ASN A 61 0.72 -4.85 10.58
CA ASN A 61 -0.69 -4.60 10.86
C ASN A 61 -1.48 -4.12 9.63
N LEU A 62 -0.88 -3.23 8.84
CA LEU A 62 -1.49 -2.69 7.64
C LEU A 62 -1.71 -3.76 6.57
N VAL A 63 -0.73 -4.65 6.38
CA VAL A 63 -0.76 -5.64 5.30
C VAL A 63 -1.53 -6.91 5.71
N ALA A 64 -1.19 -7.52 6.85
CA ALA A 64 -1.79 -8.78 7.27
C ALA A 64 -3.21 -8.61 7.84
N PHE A 65 -3.49 -7.53 8.58
CA PHE A 65 -4.79 -7.37 9.26
C PHE A 65 -5.73 -6.38 8.57
N ASP A 66 -5.24 -5.20 8.19
CA ASP A 66 -6.10 -4.19 7.57
C ASP A 66 -6.43 -4.51 6.10
N ALA A 67 -5.41 -4.92 5.32
CA ALA A 67 -5.59 -5.39 3.94
C ALA A 67 -6.00 -6.86 3.84
N ASN A 68 -5.85 -7.64 4.92
CA ASN A 68 -6.12 -9.08 4.97
C ASN A 68 -5.37 -9.88 3.90
N LEU A 69 -4.10 -9.55 3.70
CA LEU A 69 -3.25 -10.17 2.69
C LEU A 69 -2.43 -11.31 3.30
N PRO A 70 -2.38 -12.48 2.65
CA PRO A 70 -1.46 -13.53 3.06
C PRO A 70 -0.03 -13.09 2.80
N LEU A 71 0.82 -13.22 3.82
CA LEU A 71 2.26 -13.03 3.71
C LEU A 71 2.95 -14.41 3.77
N ASP A 72 4.11 -14.52 3.13
CA ASP A 72 4.93 -15.73 3.24
C ASP A 72 5.42 -15.95 4.68
N GLU A 73 5.72 -14.86 5.38
CA GLU A 73 6.06 -14.82 6.79
C GLU A 73 5.36 -13.64 7.48
N ASP A 74 4.79 -13.85 8.67
CA ASP A 74 4.13 -12.81 9.47
C ASP A 74 5.17 -11.89 10.16
N THR A 75 5.99 -11.20 9.37
CA THR A 75 7.09 -10.34 9.83
C THR A 75 6.98 -8.92 9.29
N GLU A 76 7.60 -7.95 9.96
CA GLU A 76 7.67 -6.58 9.45
C GLU A 76 8.43 -6.49 8.12
N ASP A 77 9.51 -7.25 7.98
CA ASP A 77 10.33 -7.23 6.77
C ASP A 77 9.53 -7.72 5.56
N GLU A 78 8.74 -8.77 5.73
CA GLU A 78 7.88 -9.28 4.66
C GLU A 78 6.77 -8.31 4.30
N ALA A 79 6.15 -7.68 5.30
CA ALA A 79 5.17 -6.62 5.06
C ALA A 79 5.78 -5.43 4.30
N TYR A 80 7.04 -5.06 4.57
CA TYR A 80 7.72 -4.01 3.82
C TYR A 80 8.05 -4.43 2.38
N LYS A 81 8.45 -5.68 2.12
CA LYS A 81 8.61 -6.17 0.74
C LYS A 81 7.30 -6.04 -0.05
N TRP A 82 6.18 -6.39 0.59
CA TRP A 82 4.87 -6.22 -0.02
C TRP A 82 4.55 -4.75 -0.32
N LEU A 83 4.82 -3.84 0.64
CA LEU A 83 4.58 -2.40 0.47
C LEU A 83 5.48 -1.78 -0.61
N ASP A 84 6.73 -2.23 -0.73
CA ASP A 84 7.64 -1.81 -1.80
C ASP A 84 7.13 -2.27 -3.18
N LEU A 85 6.69 -3.52 -3.28
CA LEU A 85 6.10 -4.05 -4.51
C LEU A 85 4.82 -3.28 -4.88
N PHE A 86 3.99 -2.94 -3.89
CA PHE A 86 2.82 -2.09 -4.07
C PHE A 86 3.20 -0.73 -4.68
N ILE A 87 4.19 -0.03 -4.13
CA ILE A 87 4.66 1.25 -4.70
C ILE A 87 5.13 1.06 -6.14
N SER A 88 6.00 0.08 -6.38
CA SER A 88 6.54 -0.22 -7.71
C SER A 88 5.43 -0.48 -8.72
N ASN A 89 4.42 -1.26 -8.34
CA ASN A 89 3.30 -1.58 -9.21
C ASN A 89 2.40 -0.39 -9.50
N ILE A 90 2.25 0.56 -8.57
CA ILE A 90 1.51 1.81 -8.80
C ILE A 90 2.26 2.75 -9.75
N GLU A 91 3.60 2.77 -9.69
CA GLU A 91 4.43 3.64 -10.53
C GLU A 91 4.81 3.02 -11.89
N SER A 92 4.72 1.70 -12.03
CA SER A 92 4.99 0.96 -13.27
C SER A 92 3.76 0.84 -14.18
N ASN A 93 3.99 0.60 -15.47
CA ASN A 93 2.91 0.21 -16.41
C ASN A 93 2.57 -1.29 -16.32
N GLU A 94 3.53 -2.10 -15.87
CA GLU A 94 3.36 -3.54 -15.69
C GLU A 94 3.08 -3.86 -14.22
N ILE A 95 2.13 -4.78 -13.97
CA ILE A 95 1.75 -5.19 -12.62
C ILE A 95 2.30 -6.60 -12.37
N ILE A 96 3.18 -6.71 -11.39
CA ILE A 96 3.72 -7.97 -10.88
C ILE A 96 2.88 -8.38 -9.67
N GLU A 97 2.34 -9.59 -9.67
CA GLU A 97 1.60 -10.10 -8.53
C GLU A 97 2.58 -10.55 -7.43
N TYR A 98 2.21 -10.27 -6.17
CA TYR A 98 2.91 -10.74 -4.98
C TYR A 98 2.62 -12.22 -4.78
#